data_AF-A0A6L2QA62-F1
#
_entry.id   AF-A0A6L2QA62-F1
#
_cell.length_a   1.000
_cell.length_b   1.000
_cell.length_c   1.000
_cell.angle_alpha   90.00
_cell.angle_beta   90.00
_cell.angle_gamma   90.00
#
_symmetry.space_group_name_H-M   'P 1'
#
loop_
_entity.id
_entity.type
_entity.pdbx_description
1 polymer ?
#
loop_
_entity_poly.entity_id
_entity_poly.type
_entity_poly.pdbx_seq_one_letter_code
_entity_poly.pdbx_strand_id
1 'polypeptide(L)' 'MAALLRQLGWESHKHPLYSPALAPKNFHLFSPLKRHLSGHRFQNVAAMQEAVLQWFH' A
#
# COMPACT_ATOMS: atom_id res chain seq x y z
N MET A 1 -11.02 9.35 12.01
CA MET A 1 -9.69 8.68 12.10
C MET A 1 -9.04 8.87 13.47
N ALA A 2 -8.78 10.09 13.94
CA ALA A 2 -8.07 10.31 15.22
C ALA A 2 -8.77 9.71 16.45
N ALA A 3 -10.11 9.77 16.54
CA ALA A 3 -10.86 9.19 17.66
C ALA A 3 -10.75 7.65 17.73
N LEU A 4 -10.82 6.97 16.59
CA LEU A 4 -10.70 5.52 16.49
C LEU A 4 -9.28 5.04 16.82
N LEU A 5 -8.25 5.74 16.31
CA LEU A 5 -6.85 5.43 16.63
C LEU A 5 -6.59 5.55 18.14
N ARG A 6 -7.15 6.59 18.78
CA ARG A 6 -7.04 6.77 20.23
C ARG A 6 -7.78 5.70 21.03
N GLN A 7 -8.96 5.26 20.57
CA GLN A 7 -9.68 4.15 21.20
C GLN A 7 -8.91 2.82 21.12
N LEU A 8 -8.17 2.61 20.03
CA LEU A 8 -7.32 1.44 19.85
C LEU A 8 -5.98 1.56 20.61
N GLY A 9 -5.65 2.74 21.16
CA GLY A 9 -4.37 3.02 21.83
C GLY A 9 -3.20 3.29 20.88
N TRP A 10 -3.47 3.62 19.62
CA TRP A 10 -2.44 3.82 18.59
C TRP A 10 -2.05 5.30 18.51
N GLU A 11 -0.75 5.56 18.54
CA GLU A 11 -0.21 6.90 18.36
C GLU A 11 -0.18 7.30 16.88
N SER A 12 -0.79 8.44 16.55
CA SER A 12 -0.75 9.00 15.20
C SER A 12 0.53 9.82 15.01
N HIS A 13 1.43 9.35 14.16
CA HIS A 13 2.59 10.15 13.74
C HIS A 13 2.14 11.30 12.83
N LYS A 14 2.70 12.50 13.05
CA LYS A 14 2.42 13.65 12.19
C LYS A 14 3.09 13.44 10.83
N HIS A 15 2.30 13.13 9.82
CA HIS A 15 2.79 13.08 8.44
C HIS A 15 2.68 14.48 7.82
N PRO A 16 3.77 15.03 7.23
CA PRO A 16 3.69 16.30 6.51
C PRO A 16 2.68 16.21 5.35
N LEU A 17 2.03 17.33 5.04
CA LEU A 17 1.11 17.42 3.91
C LEU A 17 1.89 17.12 2.62
N TYR A 18 1.40 16.21 1.79
CA TYR A 18 1.95 15.89 0.46
C TYR A 18 3.45 15.56 0.41
N SER A 19 3.89 14.56 1.18
CA SER A 19 5.23 13.96 0.98
C SER A 19 5.17 12.50 0.51
N PRO A 20 4.77 12.23 -0.74
CA PRO A 20 4.75 10.87 -1.28
C PRO A 20 6.10 10.18 -1.21
N ALA A 21 7.21 10.93 -1.36
CA ALA A 21 8.57 10.41 -1.28
C ALA A 21 9.01 10.05 0.15
N LEU A 22 8.37 10.60 1.18
CA LEU A 22 8.72 10.34 2.60
C LEU A 22 7.97 9.16 3.20
N ALA A 23 6.89 8.70 2.55
CA ALA A 23 6.16 7.54 3.03
C ALA A 23 6.87 6.25 2.57
N PRO A 24 7.38 5.40 3.49
CA PRO A 24 8.09 4.18 3.13
C PRO A 24 7.26 3.27 2.21
N LYS A 25 5.93 3.25 2.40
CA LYS A 25 4.97 2.50 1.59
C LYS A 25 4.95 2.94 0.12
N ASN A 26 5.07 4.23 -0.15
CA ASN A 26 4.95 4.75 -1.51
C ASN A 26 6.19 4.45 -2.34
N PHE A 27 7.38 4.61 -1.76
CA PHE A 27 8.63 4.33 -2.47
C PHE A 27 8.98 2.84 -2.49
N HIS A 28 8.97 2.18 -1.33
CA HIS A 28 9.48 0.81 -1.20
C HIS A 28 8.45 -0.27 -1.53
N LEU A 29 7.16 -0.06 -1.26
CA LEU A 29 6.14 -1.10 -1.48
C LEU A 29 5.46 -0.95 -2.84
N PHE A 30 4.92 0.22 -3.14
CA PHE A 30 4.10 0.38 -4.34
C PHE A 30 4.91 0.47 -5.64
N SER A 31 6.13 1.01 -5.62
CA SER A 31 6.93 1.10 -6.84
C SER A 31 7.36 -0.28 -7.37
N PRO A 32 7.87 -1.21 -6.54
CA PRO A 32 8.17 -2.58 -6.99
C PRO A 32 6.91 -3.37 -7.34
N LEU A 33 5.84 -3.26 -6.54
CA LEU A 33 4.58 -3.95 -6.83
C LEU A 33 3.99 -3.51 -8.18
N LYS A 34 3.99 -2.21 -8.48
CA LYS A 34 3.56 -1.71 -9.79
C LYS A 34 4.39 -2.27 -10.93
N ARG A 35 5.71 -2.42 -10.75
CA ARG A 35 6.57 -3.04 -11.76
C ARG A 35 6.23 -4.52 -11.97
N HIS A 36 5.96 -5.26 -10.90
CA HIS A 36 5.56 -6.67 -10.97
C HIS A 36 4.22 -6.85 -11.70
N LEU A 37 3.24 -5.99 -11.42
CA LEU A 37 1.92 -6.05 -12.04
C LEU A 37 1.88 -5.44 -13.45
N SER A 38 2.85 -4.58 -13.79
CA SER A 38 2.91 -3.90 -15.09
C SER A 38 2.95 -4.91 -16.24
N GLY A 39 2.23 -4.61 -17.32
CA GLY A 39 2.15 -5.48 -18.51
C GLY A 39 1.13 -6.62 -18.41
N HIS A 40 0.53 -6.87 -17.24
CA HIS A 40 -0.50 -7.89 -17.08
C HIS A 40 -1.90 -7.29 -17.26
N ARG A 41 -2.76 -7.99 -18.02
CA ARG A 41 -4.21 -7.73 -18.05
C ARG A 41 -4.92 -8.82 -17.26
N PHE A 42 -5.53 -8.45 -16.15
CA PHE A 42 -6.31 -9.37 -15.32
C PHE A 42 -7.76 -9.43 -15.83
N GLN A 43 -8.30 -10.64 -15.95
CA GLN A 43 -9.67 -10.87 -16.40
C GLN A 43 -10.72 -10.56 -15.32
N ASN A 44 -10.31 -10.60 -14.05
CA ASN A 44 -11.15 -10.30 -12.90
C ASN A 44 -10.30 -9.87 -11.70
N VAL A 45 -10.99 -9.39 -10.66
CA VAL A 45 -10.35 -8.90 -9.42
C VAL A 45 -9.64 -10.02 -8.66
N ALA A 46 -10.18 -11.24 -8.65
CA ALA A 46 -9.57 -12.37 -7.95
C ALA A 46 -8.19 -12.71 -8.52
N ALA A 47 -8.04 -12.71 -9.85
CA ALA A 47 -6.76 -12.93 -10.53
C ALA A 47 -5.74 -11.82 -10.20
N MET A 48 -6.20 -10.57 -10.07
CA MET A 48 -5.34 -9.47 -9.61
C MET A 48 -4.92 -9.64 -8.16
N GLN A 49 -5.83 -10.04 -7.27
CA GLN A 49 -5.54 -10.27 -5.85
C GLN A 49 -4.51 -11.39 -5.67
N GLU A 50 -4.65 -12.49 -6.40
CA GLU A 50 -3.68 -13.58 -6.38
C GLU A 50 -2.29 -13.11 -6.80
N ALA A 51 -2.18 -12.35 -7.90
CA ALA A 51 -0.90 -11.80 -8.34
C ALA A 51 -0.26 -10.87 -7.31
N VAL A 52 -1.06 -10.09 -6.58
CA VAL A 52 -0.57 -9.27 -5.46
C VAL A 52 -0.06 -10.16 -4.33
N LEU A 53 -0.81 -11.20 -3.93
CA LEU A 53 -0.41 -12.12 -2.87
C LEU A 53 0.87 -12.88 -3.22
N GLN A 54 1.01 -13.36 -4.46
CA GLN A 54 2.22 -14.02 -4.95
C GLN A 54 3.46 -13.12 -4.85
N TRP A 55 3.33 -11.81 -4.99
CA TRP A 55 4.45 -10.88 -4.82
C TRP A 55 4.91 -10.75 -3.35
N PHE A 56 4.03 -11.01 -2.39
CA PHE A 56 4.33 -10.94 -0.95
C PHE A 56 4.85 -12.26 -0.36
N HIS A 57 4.75 -13.37 -1.09
CA HIS A 57 5.28 -14.68 -0.70
C HIS A 57 6.80 -14.74 -0.87
#